data_AF-A0A2Z6NSU4-F1
#
_entry.id   AF-A0A2Z6NSU4-F1
#
_cell.length_a   1.000
_cell.length_b   1.000
_cell.length_c   1.000
_cell.angle_alpha   90.00
_cell.angle_beta   90.00
_cell.angle_gamma   90.00
#
_symmetry.space_group_name_H-M   'P 1'
#
loop_
_entity.id
_entity.type
_entity.pdbx_description
1 polymer ?
#
loop_
_entity_poly.entity_id
_entity_poly.type
_entity_poly.pdbx_seq_one_letter_code
_entity_poly.pdbx_strand_id
1 'polypeptide(L)'
;MMLELAELIIEDGGWLFPKEDQGEEQVISMKSSQLEFLRLWNCNLSDESLAIGLRWFANVKELYLNGSNFTILPECIEKCHFLWKLVLDNCENLLEIKGIPPSLKTFSAMNCISLTTSCTSKFLNQELHESGNTSFVFPEEEIPKWIDHQCMKGLPISFWFRNKFPAIVLCVVSPLTRDKSHYDVNMIINGKTIFYRDDEDEYECPISFHLHLFHIQIEKFDDDVDGALLENEWNHVVVDFIFEFQNSGIHVLKEKCSMMDIRFTNPENDVNMGGTGSNQLYQFQDSTIAKGEGLEMDLSVVVA
;
A
#
# COMPACT_ATOMS: atom_id res chain seq x y z
N MET A 1 32.47 -25.99 0.54
CA MET A 1 31.26 -25.46 -0.10
C MET A 1 30.24 -25.35 1.02
N MET A 2 30.19 -24.18 1.66
CA MET A 2 29.39 -23.92 2.86
C MET A 2 28.08 -23.29 2.38
N LEU A 3 26.94 -23.84 2.79
CA LEU A 3 25.62 -23.34 2.41
C LEU A 3 25.49 -21.89 2.90
N GLU A 4 25.40 -20.97 1.94
CA GLU A 4 25.15 -19.54 2.15
C GLU A 4 23.71 -19.40 2.65
N LEU A 5 23.52 -19.01 3.91
CA LEU A 5 22.20 -18.68 4.44
C LEU A 5 21.93 -17.21 4.12
N ALA A 6 21.24 -16.95 3.01
CA ALA A 6 20.73 -15.61 2.68
C ALA A 6 19.57 -15.20 3.61
N GLU A 7 18.99 -16.14 4.35
CA GLU A 7 17.82 -15.95 5.19
C GLU A 7 18.03 -16.49 6.61
N LEU A 8 17.53 -15.74 7.59
CA LEU A 8 17.50 -16.09 9.01
C LEU A 8 16.07 -15.89 9.53
N ILE A 9 15.49 -16.95 10.05
CA ILE A 9 14.14 -16.97 10.62
C ILE A 9 14.23 -17.32 12.11
N ILE A 10 13.59 -16.51 12.95
CA ILE A 10 13.44 -16.72 14.38
C ILE A 10 11.98 -16.46 14.74
N GLU A 11 11.36 -17.44 15.40
CA GLU A 11 9.94 -17.41 15.80
C GLU A 11 9.82 -17.67 17.30
N ASP A 12 8.89 -16.97 17.95
CA ASP A 12 8.51 -17.16 19.38
C ASP A 12 9.71 -17.17 20.36
N GLY A 13 10.79 -16.50 19.98
CA GLY A 13 12.10 -16.56 20.64
C GLY A 13 12.43 -15.29 21.43
N GLY A 14 13.36 -15.43 22.39
CA GLY A 14 14.08 -14.29 22.94
C GLY A 14 15.30 -13.98 22.07
N TRP A 15 15.47 -12.71 21.67
CA TRP A 15 16.68 -12.28 20.97
C TRP A 15 17.86 -12.23 21.96
N LEU A 16 18.63 -13.31 21.98
CA LEU A 16 19.78 -13.48 22.85
C LEU A 16 21.06 -13.38 22.04
N PHE A 17 21.45 -12.16 21.68
CA PHE A 17 22.86 -11.92 21.39
C PHE A 17 23.53 -11.25 22.60
N PRO A 18 24.82 -11.52 22.82
CA PRO A 18 25.54 -11.00 23.96
C PRO A 18 25.59 -9.46 23.92
N LYS A 19 25.57 -8.86 25.11
CA LYS A 19 25.86 -7.44 25.31
C LYS A 19 27.22 -7.11 24.68
N GLU A 20 27.39 -5.88 24.21
CA GLU A 20 28.67 -5.36 23.70
C GLU A 20 29.77 -5.45 24.80
N ASP A 21 30.36 -6.64 25.00
CA ASP A 21 31.55 -6.85 25.83
C ASP A 21 32.50 -7.80 25.11
N GLN A 22 33.50 -7.18 24.49
CA GLN A 22 34.84 -7.63 24.09
C GLN A 22 35.03 -9.12 23.75
N GLY A 23 35.10 -9.43 22.44
CA GLY A 23 35.89 -10.57 21.94
C GLY A 23 35.26 -11.43 20.84
N GLU A 24 33.95 -11.32 20.60
CA GLU A 24 33.22 -12.22 19.66
C GLU A 24 32.73 -11.53 18.38
N GLU A 25 33.12 -10.26 18.13
CA GLU A 25 32.71 -9.47 16.95
C GLU A 25 33.01 -10.16 15.61
N GLN A 26 34.06 -10.97 15.52
CA GLN A 26 34.51 -11.54 14.24
C GLN A 26 33.64 -12.70 13.72
N VAL A 27 32.91 -13.42 14.58
CA VAL A 27 32.14 -14.62 14.17
C VAL A 27 30.72 -14.27 13.72
N ILE A 28 30.13 -13.20 14.28
CA ILE A 28 28.79 -12.69 13.92
C ILE A 28 28.90 -11.72 12.72
N SER A 29 29.99 -10.93 12.66
CA SER A 29 30.24 -9.96 11.58
C SER A 29 30.40 -10.61 10.20
N MET A 30 31.11 -11.76 10.10
CA MET A 30 31.29 -12.43 8.80
C MET A 30 30.00 -13.04 8.25
N LYS A 31 29.07 -13.49 9.11
CA LYS A 31 27.82 -14.13 8.69
C LYS A 31 26.70 -13.13 8.37
N SER A 32 26.68 -11.97 9.03
CA SER A 32 25.66 -10.95 8.77
C SER A 32 25.79 -10.29 7.39
N SER A 33 27.02 -10.15 6.88
CA SER A 33 27.26 -9.50 5.59
C SER A 33 26.62 -10.18 4.37
N GLN A 34 26.25 -11.46 4.50
CA GLN A 34 25.61 -12.26 3.46
C GLN A 34 24.09 -12.40 3.65
N LEU A 35 23.56 -11.92 4.78
CA LEU A 35 22.16 -12.05 5.10
C LEU A 35 21.34 -10.99 4.36
N GLU A 36 20.42 -11.44 3.52
CA GLU A 36 19.52 -10.58 2.75
C GLU A 36 18.12 -10.51 3.38
N PHE A 37 17.70 -11.56 4.08
CA PHE A 37 16.36 -11.69 4.66
C PHE A 37 16.45 -11.99 6.16
N LEU A 38 15.81 -11.16 6.98
CA LEU A 38 15.72 -11.35 8.43
C LEU A 38 14.26 -11.37 8.87
N ARG A 39 13.79 -12.53 9.34
CA ARG A 39 12.42 -12.72 9.83
C ARG A 39 12.40 -13.00 11.32
N LEU A 40 11.89 -12.06 12.10
CA LEU A 40 11.76 -12.12 13.56
C LEU A 40 10.28 -12.01 13.93
N TRP A 41 9.65 -13.15 14.14
CA TRP A 41 8.22 -13.21 14.46
C TRP A 41 8.03 -13.44 15.94
N ASN A 42 7.10 -12.69 16.53
CA ASN A 42 6.69 -12.78 17.93
C ASN A 42 7.89 -12.76 18.90
N CYS A 43 8.95 -12.03 18.53
CA CYS A 43 10.17 -11.99 19.32
C CYS A 43 10.04 -10.97 20.45
N ASN A 44 10.49 -11.34 21.66
CA ASN A 44 10.54 -10.43 22.80
C ASN A 44 11.76 -9.49 22.70
N LEU A 45 11.66 -8.51 21.80
CA LEU A 45 12.70 -7.53 21.50
C LEU A 45 12.51 -6.29 22.37
N SER A 46 13.44 -6.01 23.26
CA SER A 46 13.53 -4.67 23.86
C SER A 46 14.08 -3.68 22.84
N ASP A 47 13.73 -2.39 22.98
CA ASP A 47 14.25 -1.31 22.13
C ASP A 47 15.81 -1.32 22.05
N GLU A 48 16.48 -1.65 23.16
CA GLU A 48 17.95 -1.77 23.23
C GLU A 48 18.47 -2.96 22.41
N SER A 49 17.85 -4.13 22.55
CA SER A 49 18.25 -5.34 21.83
C SER A 49 18.04 -5.21 20.32
N LEU A 50 16.96 -4.53 19.90
CA LEU A 50 16.66 -4.22 18.52
C LEU A 50 17.71 -3.26 17.93
N ALA A 51 18.08 -2.22 18.67
CA ALA A 51 19.12 -1.28 18.23
C ALA A 51 20.49 -1.95 18.00
N ILE A 52 20.87 -2.88 18.88
CA ILE A 52 22.10 -3.67 18.72
C ILE A 52 21.96 -4.61 17.51
N GLY A 53 20.84 -5.34 17.41
CA GLY A 53 20.57 -6.27 16.31
C GLY A 53 20.66 -5.61 14.94
N LEU A 54 19.99 -4.47 14.75
CA LEU A 54 19.98 -3.74 13.47
C LEU A 54 21.38 -3.30 13.03
N ARG A 55 22.30 -3.02 13.96
CA ARG A 55 23.69 -2.68 13.61
C ARG A 55 24.44 -3.87 13.03
N TRP A 56 24.18 -5.08 13.51
CA TRP A 56 24.79 -6.26 12.93
C TRP A 56 24.22 -6.53 11.56
N PHE A 57 22.91 -6.42 11.38
CA PHE A 57 22.18 -6.77 10.17
C PHE A 57 21.96 -5.57 9.22
N ALA A 58 22.92 -4.65 9.12
CA ALA A 58 22.78 -3.44 8.30
C ALA A 58 22.67 -3.72 6.77
N ASN A 59 23.04 -4.92 6.31
CA ASN A 59 23.02 -5.30 4.90
C ASN A 59 21.72 -6.00 4.44
N VAL A 60 20.77 -6.23 5.35
CA VAL A 60 19.52 -6.91 4.99
C VAL A 60 18.72 -6.08 3.99
N LYS A 61 18.06 -6.78 3.08
CA LYS A 61 17.17 -6.24 2.06
C LYS A 61 15.72 -6.26 2.51
N GLU A 62 15.35 -7.29 3.29
CA GLU A 62 14.01 -7.45 3.84
C GLU A 62 14.08 -7.75 5.33
N LEU A 63 13.27 -7.02 6.10
CA LEU A 63 13.18 -7.16 7.56
C LEU A 63 11.73 -7.31 7.98
N TYR A 64 11.45 -8.41 8.68
CA TYR A 64 10.13 -8.70 9.25
C TYR A 64 10.28 -8.75 10.76
N LEU A 65 9.50 -7.94 11.48
CA LEU A 65 9.50 -7.86 12.94
C LEU A 65 8.11 -8.17 13.54
N ASN A 66 7.27 -8.88 12.78
CA ASN A 66 5.85 -9.07 13.10
C ASN A 66 5.60 -9.53 14.54
N GLY A 67 4.55 -9.00 15.17
CA GLY A 67 4.09 -9.41 16.51
C GLY A 67 5.07 -9.12 17.65
N SER A 68 6.11 -8.33 17.40
CA SER A 68 7.10 -7.99 18.43
C SER A 68 6.61 -6.87 19.35
N ASN A 69 7.17 -6.79 20.56
CA ASN A 69 6.66 -5.93 21.64
C ASN A 69 7.47 -4.65 21.91
N PHE A 70 8.42 -4.30 21.04
CA PHE A 70 9.19 -3.06 21.18
C PHE A 70 8.30 -1.83 20.99
N THR A 71 8.68 -0.73 21.62
CA THR A 71 7.92 0.53 21.55
C THR A 71 8.51 1.53 20.57
N ILE A 72 9.79 1.38 20.25
CA ILE A 72 10.52 2.29 19.36
C ILE A 72 11.35 1.48 18.36
N LEU A 73 11.15 1.71 17.05
CA LEU A 73 12.12 1.31 16.03
C LEU A 73 13.24 2.37 15.99
N PRO A 74 14.49 2.02 16.34
CA PRO A 74 15.54 3.00 16.59
C PRO A 74 16.10 3.63 15.31
N GLU A 75 16.65 4.83 15.44
CA GLU A 75 17.22 5.65 14.34
C GLU A 75 18.33 4.93 13.55
N CYS A 76 19.00 3.94 14.15
CA CYS A 76 20.02 3.16 13.44
C CYS A 76 19.48 2.38 12.23
N ILE A 77 18.15 2.24 12.10
CA ILE A 77 17.51 1.68 10.90
C ILE A 77 17.86 2.47 9.62
N GLU A 78 18.19 3.75 9.71
CA GLU A 78 18.64 4.57 8.57
C GLU A 78 19.97 4.07 7.99
N LYS A 79 20.74 3.31 8.77
CA LYS A 79 22.00 2.71 8.32
C LYS A 79 21.79 1.44 7.50
N CYS A 80 20.56 0.91 7.46
CA CYS A 80 20.18 -0.24 6.64
C CYS A 80 19.95 0.21 5.18
N HIS A 81 21.02 0.56 4.47
CA HIS A 81 20.95 1.20 3.14
C HIS A 81 20.36 0.29 2.04
N PHE A 82 20.36 -1.02 2.24
CA PHE A 82 19.82 -2.00 1.29
C PHE A 82 18.39 -2.43 1.62
N LEU A 83 17.87 -2.02 2.77
CA LEU A 83 16.55 -2.40 3.25
C LEU A 83 15.48 -1.72 2.39
N TRP A 84 14.83 -2.51 1.54
CA TRP A 84 13.77 -2.05 0.67
C TRP A 84 12.38 -2.51 1.14
N LYS A 85 12.31 -3.51 2.02
CA LYS A 85 11.05 -4.02 2.59
C LYS A 85 11.12 -4.12 4.11
N LEU A 86 10.21 -3.44 4.80
CA LEU A 86 10.09 -3.47 6.26
C LEU A 86 8.65 -3.81 6.65
N VAL A 87 8.47 -4.92 7.36
CA VAL A 87 7.16 -5.39 7.82
C VAL A 87 7.15 -5.42 9.35
N LEU A 88 6.25 -4.64 9.94
CA LEU A 88 6.10 -4.42 11.38
C LEU A 88 4.72 -4.87 11.87
N ASP A 89 4.04 -5.73 11.13
CA ASP A 89 2.62 -6.03 11.38
C ASP A 89 2.40 -6.59 12.79
N ASN A 90 1.28 -6.25 13.42
CA ASN A 90 0.92 -6.65 14.77
C ASN A 90 1.90 -6.21 15.88
N CYS A 91 2.75 -5.20 15.63
CA CYS A 91 3.54 -4.58 16.71
C CYS A 91 2.67 -3.59 17.50
N GLU A 92 1.70 -4.09 18.26
CA GLU A 92 0.66 -3.28 18.92
C GLU A 92 1.19 -2.20 19.88
N ASN A 93 2.40 -2.39 20.43
CA ASN A 93 3.04 -1.46 21.36
C ASN A 93 3.96 -0.43 20.67
N LEU A 94 4.14 -0.51 19.35
CA LEU A 94 5.01 0.39 18.59
C LEU A 94 4.42 1.81 18.56
N LEU A 95 5.14 2.75 19.17
CA LEU A 95 4.75 4.16 19.27
C LEU A 95 5.41 5.04 18.21
N GLU A 96 6.70 4.78 17.94
CA GLU A 96 7.54 5.63 17.12
C GLU A 96 8.54 4.83 16.27
N ILE A 97 8.70 5.27 15.03
CA ILE A 97 9.80 4.89 14.15
C ILE A 97 10.70 6.12 14.00
N LYS A 98 11.96 5.98 14.44
CA LYS A 98 12.89 7.11 14.53
C LYS A 98 13.67 7.42 13.26
N GLY A 99 13.58 6.56 12.24
CA GLY A 99 14.25 6.80 10.97
C GLY A 99 13.63 6.01 9.82
N ILE A 100 13.93 6.44 8.59
CA ILE A 100 13.43 5.82 7.35
C ILE A 100 14.63 5.26 6.58
N PRO A 101 14.67 3.95 6.27
CA PRO A 101 15.69 3.38 5.41
C PRO A 101 15.73 4.11 4.05
N PRO A 102 16.91 4.50 3.54
CA PRO A 102 17.01 5.26 2.28
C PRO A 102 16.46 4.56 1.03
N SER A 103 16.41 3.23 1.05
CA SER A 103 15.95 2.40 -0.08
C SER A 103 14.55 1.83 0.12
N LEU A 104 13.81 2.28 1.16
CA LEU A 104 12.51 1.72 1.52
C LEU A 104 11.49 1.90 0.38
N LYS A 105 10.90 0.79 -0.05
CA LYS A 105 9.87 0.73 -1.10
C LYS A 105 8.59 0.07 -0.58
N THR A 106 8.72 -0.97 0.23
CA THR A 106 7.58 -1.65 0.84
C THR A 106 7.62 -1.46 2.34
N PHE A 107 6.51 -1.01 2.92
CA PHE A 107 6.39 -0.80 4.35
C PHE A 107 5.01 -1.24 4.82
N SER A 108 4.95 -2.10 5.83
CA SER A 108 3.69 -2.44 6.47
C SER A 108 3.80 -2.26 7.97
N ALA A 109 2.80 -1.57 8.53
CA ALA A 109 2.59 -1.45 9.97
C ALA A 109 1.14 -1.79 10.31
N MET A 110 0.63 -2.87 9.70
CA MET A 110 -0.73 -3.33 9.93
C MET A 110 -0.92 -3.66 11.40
N ASN A 111 -2.07 -3.29 11.97
CA ASN A 111 -2.43 -3.51 13.37
C ASN A 111 -1.44 -2.90 14.39
N CYS A 112 -0.56 -1.97 13.99
CA CYS A 112 0.27 -1.18 14.90
C CYS A 112 -0.52 -0.04 15.55
N ILE A 113 -1.55 -0.40 16.33
CA ILE A 113 -2.58 0.52 16.83
C ILE A 113 -2.07 1.64 17.75
N SER A 114 -0.86 1.51 18.32
CA SER A 114 -0.27 2.53 19.18
C SER A 114 0.59 3.55 18.42
N LEU A 115 0.76 3.40 17.10
CA LEU A 115 1.55 4.33 16.31
C LEU A 115 1.01 5.75 16.43
N THR A 116 1.90 6.68 16.78
CA THR A 116 1.51 8.08 16.90
C THR A 116 1.28 8.71 15.52
N THR A 117 0.33 9.65 15.42
CA THR A 117 0.11 10.44 14.20
C THR A 117 1.37 11.19 13.74
N SER A 118 2.21 11.61 14.70
CA SER A 118 3.50 12.23 14.39
C SER A 118 4.48 11.25 13.74
N CYS A 119 4.34 9.95 13.98
CA CYS A 119 5.15 8.92 13.33
C CYS A 119 4.62 8.63 11.93
N THR A 120 3.33 8.34 11.79
CA THR A 120 2.71 7.99 10.50
C THR A 120 2.85 9.11 9.47
N SER A 121 2.70 10.37 9.88
CA SER A 121 2.90 11.55 9.01
C SER A 121 4.31 11.65 8.40
N LYS A 122 5.36 11.08 9.02
CA LYS A 122 6.70 11.01 8.41
C LYS A 122 6.72 10.14 7.16
N PHE A 123 5.90 9.10 7.12
CA PHE A 123 5.83 8.16 5.99
C PHE A 123 4.73 8.52 4.99
N LEU A 124 3.67 9.22 5.40
CA LEU A 124 2.59 9.68 4.52
C LEU A 124 2.87 11.01 3.80
N ASN A 125 4.13 11.44 3.75
CA ASN A 125 4.50 12.70 3.10
C ASN A 125 4.56 12.55 1.58
N GLN A 126 4.16 13.58 0.85
CA GLN A 126 4.06 13.53 -0.62
C GLN A 126 5.41 13.27 -1.30
N GLU A 127 6.49 13.92 -0.86
CA GLU A 127 7.83 13.84 -1.46
C GLU A 127 8.34 12.39 -1.48
N LEU A 128 8.11 11.64 -0.41
CA LEU A 128 8.49 10.22 -0.31
C LEU A 128 7.77 9.38 -1.37
N HIS A 129 6.49 9.61 -1.60
CA HIS A 129 5.72 8.87 -2.60
C HIS A 129 5.98 9.35 -4.04
N GLU A 130 6.33 10.62 -4.24
CA GLU A 130 6.71 11.15 -5.56
C GLU A 130 8.04 10.59 -6.07
N SER A 131 8.95 10.20 -5.17
CA SER A 131 10.16 9.43 -5.53
C SER A 131 9.81 8.13 -6.27
N GLY A 132 8.62 7.57 -5.99
CA GLY A 132 7.99 6.46 -6.71
C GLY A 132 8.37 5.08 -6.17
N ASN A 133 7.69 4.06 -6.69
CA ASN A 133 7.87 2.64 -6.32
C ASN A 133 7.65 2.34 -4.83
N THR A 134 6.76 3.09 -4.18
CA THR A 134 6.36 2.84 -2.79
C THR A 134 5.06 2.05 -2.73
N SER A 135 4.93 1.16 -1.75
CA SER A 135 3.73 0.41 -1.38
C SER A 135 3.67 0.28 0.13
N PHE A 136 2.89 1.17 0.76
CA PHE A 136 2.86 1.34 2.20
C PHE A 136 1.48 1.07 2.80
N VAL A 137 1.46 0.50 4.01
CA VAL A 137 0.24 0.21 4.79
C VAL A 137 0.33 0.80 6.19
N PHE A 138 -0.73 1.50 6.61
CA PHE A 138 -0.81 2.14 7.93
C PHE A 138 -2.14 1.85 8.63
N PRO A 139 -2.16 1.85 9.98
CA PRO A 139 -3.39 1.82 10.77
C PRO A 139 -4.01 3.23 10.79
N GLU A 140 -4.33 3.76 9.61
CA GLU A 140 -4.87 5.10 9.38
C GLU A 140 -6.21 4.99 8.63
N GLU A 141 -7.17 5.82 9.03
CA GLU A 141 -8.53 5.81 8.47
C GLU A 141 -8.80 7.00 7.52
N GLU A 142 -7.82 7.89 7.36
CA GLU A 142 -7.93 9.10 6.54
C GLU A 142 -6.99 9.06 5.33
N ILE A 143 -7.51 9.51 4.18
CA ILE A 143 -6.71 9.69 2.97
C ILE A 143 -5.81 10.92 3.14
N PRO A 144 -4.51 10.85 2.77
CA PRO A 144 -3.62 12.01 2.86
C PRO A 144 -4.13 13.21 2.05
N LYS A 145 -4.02 14.42 2.62
CA LYS A 145 -4.58 15.65 2.04
C LYS A 145 -3.98 16.06 0.70
N TRP A 146 -2.80 15.54 0.34
CA TRP A 146 -2.12 15.85 -0.91
C TRP A 146 -2.60 15.00 -2.10
N ILE A 147 -3.46 14.00 -1.86
CA ILE A 147 -4.06 13.18 -2.92
C ILE A 147 -5.00 14.04 -3.78
N ASP A 148 -4.77 14.07 -5.10
CA ASP A 148 -5.42 15.00 -6.04
C ASP A 148 -6.94 14.78 -6.15
N HIS A 149 -7.36 13.51 -6.20
CA HIS A 149 -8.76 13.14 -6.38
C HIS A 149 -9.14 12.03 -5.41
N GLN A 150 -10.18 12.27 -4.62
CA GLN A 150 -10.65 11.36 -3.58
C GLN A 150 -12.09 10.95 -3.85
N CYS A 151 -12.41 9.68 -3.64
CA CYS A 151 -13.73 9.10 -3.81
C CYS A 151 -14.27 8.60 -2.47
N MET A 152 -15.58 8.69 -2.31
CA MET A 152 -16.30 8.17 -1.14
C MET A 152 -16.57 6.67 -1.29
N LYS A 153 -16.95 6.03 -0.19
CA LYS A 153 -17.33 4.61 -0.12
C LYS A 153 -18.21 4.17 -1.30
N GLY A 154 -17.79 3.09 -1.96
CA GLY A 154 -18.55 2.43 -3.02
C GLY A 154 -18.52 3.12 -4.38
N LEU A 155 -17.77 4.21 -4.54
CA LEU A 155 -17.56 4.85 -5.82
C LEU A 155 -16.19 4.46 -6.40
N PRO A 156 -16.12 3.95 -7.63
CA PRO A 156 -14.84 3.70 -8.28
C PRO A 156 -14.16 5.02 -8.65
N ILE A 157 -12.85 4.98 -8.84
CA ILE A 157 -12.11 6.13 -9.37
C ILE A 157 -12.22 6.09 -10.89
N SER A 158 -12.63 7.21 -11.50
CA SER A 158 -12.78 7.34 -12.95
C SER A 158 -11.91 8.48 -13.47
N PHE A 159 -11.09 8.20 -14.48
CA PHE A 159 -10.29 9.22 -15.14
C PHE A 159 -10.07 8.88 -16.62
N TRP A 160 -9.57 9.87 -17.36
CA TRP A 160 -9.23 9.75 -18.77
C TRP A 160 -7.75 10.06 -18.95
N PHE A 161 -7.09 9.32 -19.83
CA PHE A 161 -5.74 9.66 -20.27
C PHE A 161 -5.55 9.43 -21.76
N ARG A 162 -4.46 9.92 -22.36
CA ARG A 162 -4.09 9.60 -23.73
C ARG A 162 -2.58 9.45 -23.88
N ASN A 163 -2.14 8.93 -25.02
CA ASN A 163 -0.75 8.67 -25.39
C ASN A 163 -0.06 7.58 -24.56
N LYS A 164 0.11 7.78 -23.25
CA LYS A 164 0.83 6.87 -22.36
C LYS A 164 0.09 6.73 -21.03
N PHE A 165 0.05 5.50 -20.50
CA PHE A 165 -0.50 5.25 -19.17
C PHE A 165 0.24 6.11 -18.12
N PRO A 166 -0.49 6.86 -17.28
CA PRO A 166 0.13 7.79 -16.34
C PRO A 166 0.79 7.07 -15.17
N ALA A 167 1.89 7.65 -14.68
CA ALA A 167 2.48 7.24 -13.40
C ALA A 167 1.58 7.77 -12.27
N ILE A 168 0.92 6.84 -11.56
CA ILE A 168 -0.10 7.16 -10.56
C ILE A 168 0.16 6.43 -9.25
N VAL A 169 -0.24 7.08 -8.16
CA VAL A 169 -0.32 6.50 -6.83
C VAL A 169 -1.79 6.35 -6.49
N LEU A 170 -2.19 5.16 -6.07
CA LEU A 170 -3.51 4.87 -5.54
C LEU A 170 -3.47 4.78 -4.03
N CYS A 171 -4.58 5.13 -3.40
CA CYS A 171 -4.81 4.86 -2.01
C CYS A 171 -6.22 4.39 -1.74
N VAL A 172 -6.38 3.57 -0.70
CA VAL A 172 -7.66 3.03 -0.28
C VAL A 172 -7.64 2.75 1.22
N VAL A 173 -8.70 3.14 1.91
CA VAL A 173 -8.93 2.86 3.32
C VAL A 173 -9.91 1.70 3.42
N SER A 174 -9.47 0.54 3.92
CA SER A 174 -10.28 -0.68 3.94
C SER A 174 -10.19 -1.43 5.26
N PRO A 175 -11.28 -2.05 5.76
CA PRO A 175 -11.27 -2.91 6.94
C PRO A 175 -10.97 -4.38 6.59
N LEU A 176 -10.71 -4.68 5.32
CA LEU A 176 -10.48 -6.03 4.81
C LEU A 176 -9.29 -6.00 3.86
N THR A 177 -8.12 -6.46 4.33
CA THR A 177 -7.19 -7.12 3.41
C THR A 177 -7.72 -8.53 3.29
N ARG A 178 -8.25 -8.87 2.12
CA ARG A 178 -8.95 -10.14 1.95
C ARG A 178 -7.94 -11.29 1.98
N ASP A 179 -8.24 -12.28 2.83
CA ASP A 179 -7.92 -13.70 2.72
C ASP A 179 -6.95 -14.07 1.57
N LYS A 180 -5.65 -14.19 1.91
CA LYS A 180 -4.63 -14.97 1.19
C LYS A 180 -4.28 -14.66 -0.27
N SER A 181 -4.74 -13.56 -0.88
CA SER A 181 -4.27 -13.22 -2.23
C SER A 181 -4.47 -11.74 -2.59
N HIS A 182 -3.36 -11.00 -2.55
CA HIS A 182 -3.03 -9.84 -3.40
C HIS A 182 -3.92 -8.57 -3.33
N TYR A 183 -3.31 -7.40 -3.56
CA TYR A 183 -4.04 -6.17 -3.86
C TYR A 183 -4.57 -6.23 -5.27
N ASP A 184 -5.65 -6.98 -5.44
CA ASP A 184 -6.32 -7.04 -6.71
C ASP A 184 -7.06 -5.72 -6.93
N VAL A 185 -6.55 -4.93 -7.88
CA VAL A 185 -7.25 -3.76 -8.40
C VAL A 185 -7.67 -4.10 -9.83
N ASN A 186 -8.97 -4.00 -10.09
CA ASN A 186 -9.47 -4.11 -11.46
C ASN A 186 -9.28 -2.76 -12.14
N MET A 187 -8.48 -2.75 -13.21
CA MET A 187 -8.41 -1.61 -14.12
C MET A 187 -9.23 -1.90 -15.36
N ILE A 188 -10.32 -1.18 -15.50
CA ILE A 188 -11.23 -1.30 -16.64
C ILE A 188 -10.87 -0.17 -17.62
N ILE A 189 -10.11 -0.49 -18.66
CA ILE A 189 -9.65 0.45 -19.68
C ILE A 189 -10.49 0.25 -20.94
N ASN A 190 -11.27 1.25 -21.33
CA ASN A 190 -12.19 1.19 -22.48
C ASN A 190 -13.11 -0.04 -22.49
N GLY A 191 -13.51 -0.51 -21.30
CA GLY A 191 -14.34 -1.70 -21.11
C GLY A 191 -13.58 -3.04 -21.07
N LYS A 192 -12.26 -3.06 -21.28
CA LYS A 192 -11.41 -4.23 -21.04
C LYS A 192 -10.90 -4.22 -19.60
N THR A 193 -11.19 -5.27 -18.85
CA THR A 193 -10.67 -5.45 -17.48
C THR A 193 -9.26 -6.04 -17.53
N ILE A 194 -8.35 -5.42 -16.79
CA ILE A 194 -6.96 -5.84 -16.56
C ILE A 194 -6.76 -5.91 -15.05
N PHE A 195 -6.16 -6.98 -14.55
CA PHE A 195 -5.96 -7.17 -13.11
C PHE A 195 -4.56 -6.69 -12.73
N TYR A 196 -4.51 -5.75 -11.80
CA TYR A 196 -3.27 -5.36 -11.13
C TYR A 196 -3.11 -6.22 -9.88
N ARG A 197 -1.91 -6.76 -9.68
CA ARG A 197 -1.62 -7.62 -8.54
C ARG A 197 -0.35 -7.13 -7.86
N ASP A 198 -0.46 -6.56 -6.67
CA ASP A 198 0.73 -6.24 -5.88
C ASP A 198 1.25 -7.50 -5.18
N ASP A 199 2.49 -7.87 -5.48
CA ASP A 199 3.23 -8.97 -4.85
C ASP A 199 3.63 -8.56 -3.44
N GLU A 200 2.71 -8.71 -2.51
CA GLU A 200 3.02 -8.61 -1.10
C GLU A 200 2.69 -9.94 -0.41
N ASP A 201 3.51 -10.28 0.61
CA ASP A 201 3.46 -11.58 1.28
C ASP A 201 2.17 -11.77 2.07
N GLU A 202 2.00 -12.95 2.67
CA GLU A 202 0.88 -13.33 3.53
C GLU A 202 0.49 -12.20 4.49
N TYR A 203 -0.57 -11.47 4.15
CA TYR A 203 -1.19 -10.51 5.05
C TYR A 203 -2.12 -11.23 6.01
N GLU A 204 -1.90 -10.95 7.29
CA GLU A 204 -2.90 -11.21 8.30
C GLU A 204 -4.08 -10.25 8.13
N CYS A 205 -5.27 -10.68 8.56
CA CYS A 205 -6.46 -9.84 8.45
C CYS A 205 -6.35 -8.63 9.39
N PRO A 206 -6.65 -7.41 8.93
CA PRO A 206 -6.62 -6.23 9.78
C PRO A 206 -7.72 -6.30 10.83
N ILE A 207 -7.43 -5.76 12.01
CA ILE A 207 -8.38 -5.66 13.12
C ILE A 207 -9.33 -4.46 12.91
N SER A 208 -8.92 -3.49 12.08
CA SER A 208 -9.63 -2.23 11.80
C SER A 208 -9.38 -1.72 10.37
N PHE A 209 -9.86 -0.52 10.04
CA PHE A 209 -9.51 0.13 8.76
C PHE A 209 -8.02 0.44 8.68
N HIS A 210 -7.44 0.21 7.52
CA HIS A 210 -6.06 0.52 7.18
C HIS A 210 -5.99 1.30 5.87
N LEU A 211 -5.06 2.25 5.81
CA LEU A 211 -4.72 2.99 4.61
C LEU A 211 -3.65 2.22 3.85
N HIS A 212 -4.00 1.79 2.65
CA HIS A 212 -3.06 1.27 1.66
C HIS A 212 -2.72 2.40 0.69
N LEU A 213 -1.44 2.61 0.41
CA LEU A 213 -0.94 3.68 -0.44
C LEU A 213 0.20 3.15 -1.31
N PHE A 214 -0.06 2.96 -2.60
CA PHE A 214 0.85 2.24 -3.49
C PHE A 214 0.92 2.82 -4.89
N HIS A 215 2.09 2.72 -5.50
CA HIS A 215 2.34 3.13 -6.88
C HIS A 215 1.96 2.01 -7.86
N ILE A 216 1.20 2.36 -8.90
CA ILE A 216 0.88 1.40 -9.97
C ILE A 216 2.10 1.14 -10.84
N GLN A 217 2.52 -0.11 -10.89
CA GLN A 217 3.61 -0.62 -11.71
C GLN A 217 3.05 -1.38 -12.91
N ILE A 218 3.39 -0.94 -14.14
CA ILE A 218 2.82 -1.53 -15.36
C ILE A 218 3.23 -3.00 -15.50
N GLU A 219 4.43 -3.34 -15.02
CA GLU A 219 4.97 -4.69 -14.97
C GLU A 219 4.19 -5.67 -14.08
N LYS A 220 3.28 -5.17 -13.23
CA LYS A 220 2.45 -5.98 -12.31
C LYS A 220 1.02 -6.24 -12.81
N PHE A 221 0.68 -5.80 -14.03
CA PHE A 221 -0.56 -6.21 -14.67
C PHE A 221 -0.46 -7.63 -15.22
N ASP A 222 -1.56 -8.39 -15.12
CA ASP A 222 -1.63 -9.76 -15.62
C ASP A 222 -1.87 -9.89 -17.13
N ASP A 223 -2.23 -8.79 -17.78
CA ASP A 223 -2.42 -8.67 -19.22
C ASP A 223 -1.77 -7.38 -19.74
N ASP A 224 -1.52 -7.33 -21.05
CA ASP A 224 -0.92 -6.18 -21.72
C ASP A 224 -1.87 -4.98 -21.69
N VAL A 225 -1.42 -3.93 -21.01
CA VAL A 225 -2.09 -2.62 -20.94
C VAL A 225 -2.13 -1.98 -22.31
N ASP A 226 -1.06 -2.08 -23.11
CA ASP A 226 -0.95 -1.41 -24.41
C ASP A 226 -2.00 -1.93 -25.38
N GLY A 227 -2.33 -3.23 -25.32
CA GLY A 227 -3.41 -3.84 -26.10
C GLY A 227 -4.83 -3.34 -25.77
N ALA A 228 -5.02 -2.61 -24.67
CA ALA A 228 -6.30 -1.99 -24.30
C ALA A 228 -6.42 -0.52 -24.76
N LEU A 229 -5.31 0.08 -25.20
CA LEU A 229 -5.24 1.51 -25.49
C LEU A 229 -5.70 1.83 -26.91
N LEU A 230 -6.48 2.91 -27.02
CA LEU A 230 -6.79 3.56 -28.28
C LEU A 230 -5.67 4.55 -28.61
N GLU A 231 -5.07 4.38 -29.78
CA GLU A 231 -3.95 5.20 -30.24
C GLU A 231 -4.41 6.63 -30.56
N ASN A 232 -3.74 7.64 -29.99
CA ASN A 232 -4.05 9.07 -30.14
C ASN A 232 -5.46 9.52 -29.67
N GLU A 233 -6.18 8.66 -28.95
CA GLU A 233 -7.51 8.97 -28.42
C GLU A 233 -7.52 9.02 -26.88
N TRP A 234 -8.62 9.52 -26.31
CA TRP A 234 -8.85 9.47 -24.87
C TRP A 234 -9.27 8.05 -24.45
N ASN A 235 -8.50 7.48 -23.54
CA ASN A 235 -8.74 6.21 -22.90
C ASN A 235 -9.44 6.44 -21.57
N HIS A 236 -10.62 5.85 -21.40
CA HIS A 236 -11.35 5.91 -20.14
C HIS A 236 -10.91 4.77 -19.23
N VAL A 237 -10.59 5.10 -17.99
CA VAL A 237 -10.18 4.15 -16.96
C VAL A 237 -11.14 4.23 -15.79
N VAL A 238 -11.60 3.07 -15.36
CA VAL A 238 -12.28 2.87 -14.08
C VAL A 238 -11.42 1.97 -13.22
N VAL A 239 -11.05 2.45 -12.04
CA VAL A 239 -10.32 1.71 -11.01
C VAL A 239 -11.34 1.19 -10.00
N ASP A 240 -11.45 -0.13 -9.94
CA ASP A 240 -12.39 -0.83 -9.07
C ASP A 240 -11.62 -1.66 -8.04
N PHE A 241 -11.82 -1.33 -6.77
CA PHE A 241 -11.27 -2.08 -5.64
C PHE A 241 -12.25 -3.21 -5.32
N ILE A 242 -11.86 -4.46 -5.58
CA ILE A 242 -12.76 -5.63 -5.51
C ILE A 242 -13.08 -6.10 -4.06
N PHE A 243 -12.98 -5.20 -3.10
CA PHE A 243 -13.15 -5.42 -1.68
C PHE A 243 -13.85 -4.22 -1.02
N GLU A 244 -14.37 -4.39 0.19
CA GLU A 244 -15.02 -3.30 0.90
C GLU A 244 -14.00 -2.22 1.29
N PHE A 245 -14.29 -0.96 1.00
CA PHE A 245 -13.48 0.18 1.42
C PHE A 245 -14.36 1.34 1.88
N GLN A 246 -13.77 2.25 2.65
CA GLN A 246 -14.42 3.48 3.14
C GLN A 246 -14.14 4.68 2.23
N ASN A 247 -12.89 4.85 1.84
CA ASN A 247 -12.44 5.95 1.00
C ASN A 247 -11.34 5.46 0.07
N SER A 248 -11.22 6.10 -1.09
CA SER A 248 -10.11 5.85 -2.01
C SER A 248 -9.65 7.16 -2.62
N GLY A 249 -8.50 7.13 -3.26
CA GLY A 249 -8.00 8.28 -3.98
C GLY A 249 -6.87 7.96 -4.93
N ILE A 250 -6.57 8.92 -5.77
CA ILE A 250 -5.55 8.85 -6.81
C ILE A 250 -4.76 10.15 -6.83
N HIS A 251 -3.45 9.99 -6.97
CA HIS A 251 -2.51 11.07 -7.19
C HIS A 251 -1.71 10.80 -8.47
N VAL A 252 -1.54 11.83 -9.28
CA VAL A 252 -0.78 11.75 -10.52
C VAL A 252 0.62 12.29 -10.28
N LEU A 253 1.64 11.51 -10.63
CA LEU A 253 3.04 11.94 -10.53
C LEU A 253 3.34 12.95 -11.65
N LYS A 254 3.14 14.24 -11.35
CA LYS A 254 3.15 15.35 -12.31
C LYS A 254 4.48 15.49 -13.05
N GLU A 255 5.60 15.21 -12.39
CA GLU A 255 6.94 15.25 -13.00
C GLU A 255 7.18 14.12 -14.00
N LYS A 256 6.42 13.03 -13.90
CA LYS A 256 6.51 11.83 -14.76
C LYS A 256 5.42 11.80 -15.83
N CYS A 257 4.52 12.78 -15.86
CA CYS A 257 3.32 12.79 -16.70
C CYS A 257 3.09 14.12 -17.43
N SER A 258 2.43 14.05 -18.59
CA SER A 258 1.87 15.23 -19.26
C SER A 258 0.49 15.53 -18.67
N MET A 259 0.36 16.58 -17.86
CA MET A 259 -0.93 16.94 -17.24
C MET A 259 -2.00 17.38 -18.24
N MET A 260 -1.62 17.69 -19.49
CA MET A 260 -2.58 17.95 -20.58
C MET A 260 -3.25 16.67 -21.09
N ASP A 261 -2.68 15.50 -20.77
CA ASP A 261 -3.09 14.19 -21.26
C ASP A 261 -3.79 13.38 -20.17
N ILE A 262 -4.21 14.00 -19.06
CA ILE A 262 -4.91 13.35 -17.95
C ILE A 262 -6.07 14.24 -17.49
N ARG A 263 -7.25 13.66 -17.28
CA ARG A 263 -8.45 14.37 -16.85
C ARG A 263 -9.33 13.53 -15.93
N PHE A 264 -10.02 14.17 -15.00
CA PHE A 264 -11.03 13.55 -14.13
C PHE A 264 -12.46 13.88 -14.55
N THR A 265 -12.63 14.51 -15.71
CA THR A 265 -13.91 14.83 -16.33
C THR A 265 -13.93 14.33 -17.78
N ASN A 266 -15.12 13.98 -18.27
CA ASN A 266 -15.27 13.46 -19.64
C ASN A 266 -14.79 14.53 -20.65
N PRO A 267 -13.76 14.22 -21.47
CA PRO A 267 -13.22 15.16 -22.47
C PRO A 267 -14.23 15.52 -23.58
N GLU A 268 -15.24 14.70 -23.86
CA GLU A 268 -16.26 15.00 -24.87
C GLU A 268 -17.15 16.19 -24.50
N ASN A 269 -17.26 16.50 -23.21
CA ASN A 269 -18.04 17.65 -22.74
C ASN A 269 -17.46 19.00 -23.19
N ASP A 270 -16.17 19.06 -23.50
CA ASP A 270 -15.52 20.29 -23.99
C ASP A 270 -15.95 20.64 -25.41
N VAL A 271 -16.21 19.64 -26.25
CA VAL A 271 -16.61 19.83 -27.66
C VAL A 271 -18.00 20.46 -27.74
N ASN A 272 -18.86 20.18 -26.77
CA ASN A 272 -20.22 20.71 -26.68
C ASN A 272 -20.30 22.15 -26.13
N MET A 273 -19.21 22.72 -25.60
CA MET A 273 -19.18 24.12 -25.14
C MET A 273 -18.81 25.15 -26.23
N GLY A 274 -18.45 24.70 -27.44
CA GLY A 274 -18.20 25.57 -28.60
C GLY A 274 -19.46 26.03 -29.35
N GLY A 275 -20.65 25.53 -28.96
CA GLY A 275 -21.91 25.80 -29.63
C GLY A 275 -22.98 26.31 -28.65
N THR A 276 -23.21 27.62 -28.67
CA THR A 276 -24.34 28.35 -28.06
C THR A 276 -24.45 28.31 -26.53
N GLY A 277 -24.32 29.49 -25.92
CA GLY A 277 -24.47 29.67 -24.49
C GLY A 277 -25.87 29.38 -23.97
N SER A 278 -25.93 28.58 -22.92
CA SER A 278 -26.86 28.72 -21.81
C SER A 278 -26.35 27.93 -20.61
N ASN A 279 -26.15 28.60 -19.48
CA ASN A 279 -25.89 27.98 -18.19
C ASN A 279 -26.97 26.93 -17.88
N GLN A 280 -26.59 25.66 -17.75
CA GLN A 280 -27.29 24.72 -16.89
C GLN A 280 -26.27 23.92 -16.09
N LEU A 281 -26.28 24.12 -14.76
CA LEU A 281 -25.73 23.14 -13.83
C LEU A 281 -26.49 21.83 -14.05
N TYR A 282 -25.80 20.79 -14.49
CA TYR A 282 -26.34 19.43 -14.42
C TYR A 282 -25.80 18.75 -13.18
N GLN A 283 -26.69 18.61 -12.19
CA GLN A 283 -26.61 17.56 -11.19
C GLN A 283 -26.76 16.21 -11.92
N PHE A 284 -25.89 15.25 -11.61
CA PHE A 284 -26.08 13.87 -12.04
C PHE A 284 -27.42 13.37 -11.50
N GLN A 285 -28.35 13.03 -12.42
CA GLN A 285 -29.51 12.22 -12.12
C GLN A 285 -29.22 10.78 -12.53
N ASP A 286 -29.28 9.90 -11.54
CA ASP A 286 -29.40 8.46 -11.68
C ASP A 286 -30.57 8.08 -12.60
N SER A 287 -30.30 7.16 -13.53
CA SER A 287 -31.31 6.33 -14.19
C SER A 287 -30.52 5.16 -14.84
N THR A 288 -30.83 3.87 -14.73
CA THR A 288 -32.00 3.14 -14.24
C THR A 288 -31.53 1.69 -14.02
N ILE A 289 -31.66 1.13 -12.80
CA ILE A 289 -31.78 -0.33 -12.66
C ILE A 289 -33.27 -0.62 -12.45
N ALA A 290 -33.83 -1.33 -13.42
CA ALA A 290 -35.23 -1.72 -13.44
C ALA A 290 -35.58 -2.55 -12.20
N LYS A 291 -36.63 -2.12 -11.49
CA LYS A 291 -37.38 -2.98 -10.57
C LYS A 291 -38.13 -4.04 -11.38
N GLY A 292 -37.95 -5.30 -11.02
CA GLY A 292 -38.82 -6.41 -11.41
C GLY A 292 -38.99 -7.34 -10.20
N GLU A 293 -40.19 -7.29 -9.62
CA GLU A 293 -40.99 -8.39 -9.01
C GLU A 293 -40.23 -9.41 -8.12
N GLY A 294 -40.45 -9.49 -6.81
CA GLY A 294 -41.74 -9.73 -6.18
C GLY A 294 -41.86 -11.21 -5.76
N LEU A 295 -41.29 -11.59 -4.62
CA LEU A 295 -41.65 -12.82 -3.89
C LEU A 295 -41.62 -12.51 -2.38
N GLU A 296 -42.81 -12.34 -1.81
CA GLU A 296 -43.07 -12.45 -0.38
C GLU A 296 -42.64 -13.85 0.10
N MET A 297 -41.86 -13.91 1.18
CA MET A 297 -41.89 -15.06 2.07
C MET A 297 -42.20 -14.59 3.49
N ASP A 298 -43.41 -14.97 3.86
CA ASP A 298 -44.11 -14.88 5.12
C ASP A 298 -43.27 -15.45 6.29
N LEU A 299 -42.97 -14.62 7.29
CA LEU A 299 -42.46 -15.10 8.58
C LEU A 299 -43.61 -15.13 9.58
N SER A 300 -44.34 -16.26 9.58
CA SER A 300 -45.19 -16.65 10.69
C SER A 300 -44.44 -17.60 11.63
N VAL A 301 -44.14 -17.06 12.82
CA VAL A 301 -44.22 -17.67 14.16
C VAL A 301 -44.34 -19.20 14.22
N VAL A 302 -43.36 -19.87 14.85
CA VAL A 302 -43.64 -20.95 15.82
C VAL A 302 -42.62 -20.90 16.96
N VAL A 303 -43.15 -20.60 18.15
CA VAL A 303 -42.58 -20.92 19.46
C VAL A 303 -42.89 -22.38 19.75
N ALA A 304 -41.87 -23.18 20.05
CA ALA A 304 -41.87 -24.30 21.02
C ALA A 304 -40.44 -24.84 21.18
#